data_AF-A0A1V5CN27-F1
#
_entry.id   AF-A0A1V5CN27-F1
#
_cell.length_a   1.000
_cell.length_b   1.000
_cell.length_c   1.000
_cell.angle_alpha   90.00
_cell.angle_beta   90.00
_cell.angle_gamma   90.00
#
_symmetry.space_group_name_H-M   'P 1'
#
loop_
_entity.id
_entity.type
_entity.pdbx_description
1 polymer ?
#
loop_
_entity_poly.entity_id
_entity_poly.type
_entity_poly.pdbx_seq_one_letter_code
_entity_poly.pdbx_strand_id
1 'polypeptide(L)' 'MYEYITNLFNNCQVSKLLGIEVYDLKEEFVKGRLTIQKDHINVFGTVHGGILFTLADHVGGACGNTLG' A
#
# COMPACT_ATOMS: atom_id res chain seq x y z
N MET A 1 0.25 4.56 -18.37
CA MET A 1 -0.32 5.31 -17.23
C MET A 1 -0.37 4.44 -15.97
N TYR A 2 -1.12 3.35 -15.94
CA TYR A 2 -1.21 2.49 -14.74
C TYR A 2 0.15 1.94 -14.29
N GLU A 3 1.00 1.49 -15.22
CA GLU A 3 2.37 1.07 -14.88
C GLU A 3 3.19 2.19 -14.22
N TYR A 4 3.02 3.43 -14.67
CA TYR A 4 3.67 4.59 -14.05
C TYR A 4 3.16 4.81 -12.62
N ILE A 5 1.84 4.77 -12.40
CA ILE A 5 1.25 4.91 -11.05
C ILE A 5 1.72 3.77 -10.15
N THR A 6 1.65 2.52 -10.61
CA THR A 6 2.15 1.35 -9.88
C THR A 6 3.61 1.53 -9.51
N ASN A 7 4.46 1.94 -10.45
CA ASN A 7 5.89 2.18 -10.19
C ASN A 7 6.12 3.35 -9.23
N LEU A 8 5.35 4.43 -9.33
CA LEU A 8 5.42 5.57 -8.43
C LEU A 8 5.13 5.16 -6.99
N PHE A 9 4.03 4.44 -6.77
CA PHE A 9 3.61 3.98 -5.45
C PHE A 9 4.50 2.87 -4.90
N ASN A 10 4.98 1.93 -5.74
CA ASN A 10 5.92 0.89 -5.31
C ASN A 10 7.34 1.42 -5.08
N ASN A 11 7.67 2.63 -5.57
CA ASN A 11 8.93 3.30 -5.28
C ASN A 11 8.89 4.26 -4.09
N CYS A 12 7.71 4.50 -3.51
CA CYS A 12 7.58 5.30 -2.29
C CYS A 12 8.39 4.69 -1.14
N GLN A 13 9.09 5.53 -0.37
CA GLN A 13 10.00 5.03 0.66
C GLN A 13 9.25 4.35 1.82
N VAL A 14 8.07 4.88 2.19
CA VAL A 14 7.27 4.27 3.26
C VAL A 14 6.70 2.91 2.84
N SER A 15 6.32 2.73 1.57
CA SER A 15 5.83 1.43 1.09
C SER A 15 6.94 0.39 1.09
N LYS A 16 8.16 0.76 0.67
CA LYS A 16 9.34 -0.11 0.79
C LYS A 16 9.68 -0.46 2.23
N LEU A 17 9.68 0.54 3.12
CA LEU A 17 9.96 0.35 4.55
C LEU A 17 8.99 -0.66 5.18
N LEU A 18 7.70 -0.54 4.87
CA LEU A 18 6.66 -1.37 5.44
C LEU A 18 6.38 -2.64 4.63
N GLY A 19 7.03 -2.87 3.49
CA GLY A 19 6.76 -4.02 2.62
C GLY A 19 5.35 -4.00 2.01
N ILE A 20 4.87 -2.82 1.61
CA ILE A 20 3.62 -2.60 0.88
C ILE A 20 3.89 -2.63 -0.62
N GLU A 21 3.02 -3.30 -1.38
CA GLU A 21 3.09 -3.39 -2.84
C GLU A 21 1.70 -3.28 -3.46
N VAL A 22 1.57 -2.45 -4.50
CA VAL A 22 0.45 -2.42 -5.45
C VAL A 22 0.76 -3.40 -6.58
N TYR A 23 -0.14 -4.37 -6.83
CA TYR A 23 0.11 -5.47 -7.78
C TYR A 23 -0.99 -5.69 -8.83
N ASP A 24 -2.17 -5.09 -8.66
CA ASP A 24 -3.24 -5.09 -9.67
C ASP A 24 -3.86 -3.69 -9.67
N LEU A 25 -3.63 -2.91 -10.71
CA LEU A 25 -4.16 -1.56 -10.85
C LEU A 25 -4.94 -1.45 -12.16
N LYS A 26 -6.18 -0.98 -12.04
CA LYS A 26 -7.13 -0.74 -13.13
C LYS A 26 -7.87 0.56 -12.83
N GLU A 27 -8.66 1.06 -13.77
CA GLU A 27 -9.53 2.21 -13.53
C GLU A 27 -10.46 1.94 -12.34
N GLU A 28 -10.49 2.86 -11.36
CA GLU A 28 -11.29 2.79 -10.13
C GLU A 28 -11.06 1.57 -9.24
N PHE A 29 -10.01 0.79 -9.52
CA PHE A 29 -9.77 -0.46 -8.84
C PHE A 29 -8.29 -0.73 -8.61
N VAL A 30 -7.98 -1.18 -7.39
CA VAL A 30 -6.62 -1.53 -7.02
C VAL A 30 -6.61 -2.71 -6.05
N LYS A 31 -5.54 -3.51 -6.12
CA LYS A 31 -5.14 -4.41 -5.04
C LYS A 31 -3.72 -4.08 -4.61
N GLY A 32 -3.57 -3.98 -3.29
CA GLY A 32 -2.26 -3.99 -2.66
C GLY A 32 -2.14 -5.10 -1.61
N ARG A 33 -0.90 -5.34 -1.17
CA ARG A 33 -0.56 -6.29 -0.12
C ARG A 33 0.45 -5.69 0.85
N LEU A 34 0.43 -6.17 2.08
CA LEU A 34 1.42 -5.86 3.12
C LEU A 34 2.10 -7.15 3.54
N THR A 35 3.44 -7.17 3.49
CA THR A 35 4.21 -8.25 4.11
C THR A 35 4.37 -7.94 5.60
N ILE A 36 3.74 -8.76 6.47
CA ILE A 36 3.78 -8.53 7.92
C ILE A 36 5.20 -8.81 8.45
N GLN A 37 5.76 -7.85 9.16
CA GLN A 37 7.05 -7.94 9.84
C GLN A 37 6.86 -7.85 11.36
N LYS A 38 7.87 -8.26 12.13
CA LYS A 38 7.82 -8.20 13.61
C LYS A 38 7.52 -6.78 14.11
N ASP A 39 8.10 -5.78 13.46
CA ASP A 39 7.97 -4.37 13.83
C ASP A 39 6.58 -3.77 13.50
N HIS A 40 5.72 -4.52 12.79
CA HIS A 40 4.34 -4.10 12.50
C HIS A 40 3.36 -4.53 13.59
N ILE A 41 3.80 -5.33 14.57
CA ILE A 41 2.92 -5.95 15.55
C ILE A 41 2.68 -5.01 16.73
N ASN A 42 1.42 -4.87 17.14
CA ASN A 42 1.00 -4.05 18.28
C ASN A 42 1.12 -4.81 19.62
N VAL A 43 0.78 -4.12 20.71
CA VAL A 43 0.81 -4.66 22.08
C VAL A 43 -0.10 -5.89 22.31
N PHE A 44 -1.01 -6.18 21.39
CA PHE A 44 -1.92 -7.33 21.44
C PHE A 44 -1.49 -8.49 20.53
N GLY A 45 -0.30 -8.43 19.92
CA GLY A 45 0.21 -9.51 19.07
C GLY A 45 -0.43 -9.58 17.67
N THR A 46 -1.12 -8.52 17.24
CA THR A 46 -1.73 -8.40 15.91
C THR A 46 -1.12 -7.23 15.13
N VAL A 47 -1.44 -7.06 13.85
CA VAL A 47 -0.93 -5.91 13.09
C VAL A 47 -1.44 -4.61 13.69
N HIS A 48 -0.54 -3.65 13.91
CA HIS A 48 -0.90 -2.32 14.40
C HIS A 48 -1.86 -1.62 13.44
N GLY A 49 -2.94 -1.04 13.97
CA GLY A 49 -3.98 -0.40 13.16
C GLY A 49 -3.43 0.70 12.25
N GLY A 50 -2.43 1.45 12.73
CA GLY A 50 -1.72 2.45 11.92
C GLY A 50 -0.99 1.86 10.71
N ILE A 51 -0.43 0.65 10.80
CA ILE A 51 0.24 -0.01 9.67
C ILE A 51 -0.80 -0.48 8.65
N LEU A 52 -1.91 -1.05 9.11
CA LEU A 52 -3.05 -1.39 8.25
C LEU A 52 -3.64 -0.16 7.57
N PHE A 53 -3.74 0.96 8.29
CA PHE A 53 -4.21 2.22 7.73
C PHE A 53 -3.23 2.77 6.68
N THR A 54 -1.92 2.69 6.91
CA THR A 54 -0.92 3.07 5.89
C THR A 54 -1.05 2.22 4.62
N LEU A 55 -1.33 0.92 4.74
CA LEU A 55 -1.66 0.10 3.57
C LEU A 55 -2.90 0.65 2.84
N ALA A 56 -3.98 0.91 3.57
CA ALA A 56 -5.23 1.40 2.99
C ALA A 56 -5.06 2.77 2.31
N ASP A 57 -4.39 3.71 2.95
CA ASP A 57 -4.07 5.03 2.42
C ASP A 57 -3.20 4.93 1.16
N HIS A 58 -2.12 4.16 1.22
CA HIS A 58 -1.18 3.99 0.11
C HIS A 58 -1.85 3.37 -1.13
N VAL A 59 -2.66 2.33 -0.91
CA VAL A 59 -3.42 1.65 -1.98
C VAL A 59 -4.54 2.54 -2.50
N GLY A 60 -5.29 3.21 -1.61
CA GLY A 60 -6.36 4.14 -1.97
C GLY A 60 -5.85 5.32 -2.80
N GLY A 61 -4.69 5.88 -2.45
CA GLY A 61 -4.02 6.91 -3.23
C GLY A 61 -3.69 6.44 -4.64
N ALA A 62 -3.18 5.21 -4.81
CA ALA A 62 -2.90 4.64 -6.12
C ALA A 62 -4.17 4.49 -6.96
N CYS A 63 -5.28 4.08 -6.34
CA CYS A 63 -6.60 4.00 -6.97
C CYS A 63 -7.10 5.37 -7.43
N GLY A 64 -7.05 6.38 -6.56
CA GLY A 64 -7.55 7.73 -6.86
C GLY A 64 -6.85 8.37 -8.05
N ASN A 65 -5.54 8.10 -8.23
CA ASN A 65 -4.76 8.57 -9.37
C ASN A 65 -5.15 7.91 -10.71
N THR A 66 -6.10 6.99 -10.73
CA THR A 66 -6.65 6.42 -11.97
C THR A 66 -7.75 7.29 -12.60
N LEU A 67 -8.25 8.29 -11.87
CA LEU A 67 -9.39 9.12 -12.25
C LEU A 67 -9.03 10.52 -12.80
N GLY A 68 -7.76 10.91 -12.78
CA GLY A 68 -7.27 12.24 -13.20
C GLY A 68 -6.55 12.96 -12.08
#